data_AF-A0A3N5Q4Z5-F1
#
_entry.id   AF-A0A3N5Q4Z5-F1
#
_cell.length_a   1.000
_cell.length_b   1.000
_cell.length_c   1.000
_cell.angle_alpha   90.00
_cell.angle_beta   90.00
_cell.angle_gamma   90.00
#
_symmetry.space_group_name_H-M   'P 1'
#
loop_
_entity.id
_entity.type
_entity.pdbx_description
1 polymer ?
#
loop_
_entity_poly.entity_id
_entity_poly.type
_entity_poly.pdbx_seq_one_letter_code
_entity_poly.pdbx_strand_id
1 'polypeptide(L)'
;MQERLATLKSVVLFQHLTDEDLHEVAQRITTRIYKLGEYLFHAGTERTELMIIQSGEVEIFQGVGEAQKPVARLGEGNFIGEGAILGGEPHATNCRAVVDTRVLSLERRAIDEIFGRSPDATRKMLSQVARVMTYRLTYASYGYLGLAVPALLGGRQRVEHDLLGERQVPADAYYGIQTLRGVENFDITGIPLAHYPQFIRALAMVKKAAAKANHKLGDLAKDIADAICAACDEIIAGNLHNQFVVDMIQGGAGTSTNMNANEVIANRALEILGHSRGEYDVIHPNNHVNLAQSTNDAYPTAIRLAILLSHESLTKALSELAYELKQKSVEFSDVIKMGRTQLQDAVPMTLGQEFDAFRVTMKEDIQQIRNAVGLFKEINLGATAIGTGINAKTEYSSLVIEELAQVSGVELVPAVNLVEATSDMGAFVLFSGVLKRVAVK
;
A
#
# COMPACT_ATOMS: atom_id res chain seq x y z
N MET A 1 4.62 -37.10 11.26
CA MET A 1 3.15 -37.18 11.08
C MET A 1 2.42 -36.08 11.86
N GLN A 2 2.55 -36.01 13.20
CA GLN A 2 1.88 -34.99 14.02
C GLN A 2 2.18 -33.54 13.60
N GLU A 3 3.45 -33.21 13.33
CA GLU A 3 3.85 -31.86 12.87
C GLU A 3 3.21 -31.46 11.53
N ARG A 4 3.09 -32.41 10.59
CA ARG A 4 2.42 -32.19 9.30
C ARG A 4 0.93 -31.91 9.51
N LEU A 5 0.27 -32.71 10.35
CA LEU A 5 -1.15 -32.51 10.66
C LEU A 5 -1.41 -31.15 11.33
N ALA A 6 -0.55 -30.72 12.26
CA ALA A 6 -0.66 -29.41 12.87
C ALA A 6 -0.54 -28.28 11.83
N THR A 7 0.42 -28.41 10.90
CA THR A 7 0.59 -27.46 9.79
C THR A 7 -0.65 -27.43 8.90
N LEU A 8 -1.15 -28.59 8.46
CA LEU A 8 -2.32 -28.67 7.59
C LEU A 8 -3.57 -28.05 8.22
N LYS A 9 -3.78 -28.23 9.53
CA LYS A 9 -4.89 -27.62 10.26
C LYS A 9 -4.86 -26.08 10.26
N SER A 10 -3.66 -25.49 10.16
CA SER A 10 -3.50 -24.03 10.11
C SER A 10 -3.69 -23.43 8.71
N VAL A 11 -3.75 -24.24 7.65
CA VAL A 11 -3.75 -23.78 6.26
C VAL A 11 -5.17 -23.70 5.72
N VAL A 12 -5.55 -22.55 5.11
CA VAL A 12 -6.92 -22.35 4.60
C VAL A 12 -7.41 -23.41 3.65
N LEU A 13 -6.52 -23.93 2.80
CA LEU A 13 -6.88 -24.92 1.80
C LEU A 13 -7.55 -26.15 2.41
N PHE A 14 -7.14 -26.52 3.62
CA PHE A 14 -7.63 -27.70 4.32
C PHE A 14 -8.62 -27.36 5.45
N GLN A 15 -9.04 -26.10 5.56
CA GLN A 15 -10.12 -25.73 6.47
C GLN A 15 -11.38 -26.51 6.12
N HIS A 16 -12.06 -27.00 7.17
CA HIS A 16 -13.26 -27.83 7.09
C HIS A 16 -13.06 -29.27 6.60
N LEU A 17 -11.82 -29.71 6.31
CA LEU A 17 -11.53 -31.12 6.13
C LEU A 17 -11.67 -31.87 7.46
N THR A 18 -12.09 -33.14 7.39
CA THR A 18 -12.15 -33.99 8.57
C THR A 18 -10.73 -34.41 8.99
N ASP A 19 -10.56 -34.89 10.23
CA ASP A 19 -9.27 -35.43 10.68
C ASP A 19 -8.81 -36.63 9.83
N GLU A 20 -9.77 -37.41 9.29
CA GLU A 20 -9.51 -38.52 8.37
C GLU A 20 -8.97 -38.02 7.02
N ASP A 21 -9.62 -37.03 6.41
CA ASP A 21 -9.16 -36.40 5.16
C ASP A 21 -7.76 -35.76 5.34
N LEU A 22 -7.54 -35.06 6.46
CA LEU A 22 -6.23 -34.48 6.79
C LEU A 22 -5.15 -35.55 6.95
N HIS A 23 -5.50 -36.72 7.46
CA HIS A 23 -4.59 -37.84 7.61
C HIS A 23 -4.20 -38.43 6.23
N GLU A 24 -5.17 -38.61 5.34
CA GLU A 24 -4.93 -39.06 3.96
C GLU A 24 -4.03 -38.08 3.18
N VAL A 25 -4.23 -36.76 3.37
CA VAL A 25 -3.36 -35.72 2.82
C VAL A 25 -1.94 -35.82 3.43
N ALA A 26 -1.83 -35.89 4.76
CA ALA A 26 -0.55 -35.91 5.45
C ALA A 26 0.34 -37.12 5.10
N GLN A 27 -0.27 -38.26 4.76
CA GLN A 27 0.42 -39.47 4.30
C GLN A 27 1.05 -39.32 2.91
N ARG A 28 0.47 -38.49 2.04
CA ARG A 28 0.93 -38.28 0.66
C ARG A 28 1.82 -37.05 0.47
N ILE A 29 2.00 -36.27 1.53
CA ILE A 29 2.88 -35.11 1.52
C ILE A 29 4.34 -35.50 1.68
N THR A 30 5.19 -34.86 0.88
CA THR A 30 6.66 -34.89 1.04
C THR A 30 7.15 -33.56 1.58
N THR A 31 8.31 -33.54 2.24
CA THR A 31 8.90 -32.32 2.78
C THR A 31 10.11 -31.94 1.94
N ARG A 32 10.19 -30.67 1.51
CA ARG A 32 11.34 -30.13 0.79
C ARG A 32 11.87 -28.90 1.52
N ILE A 33 13.18 -28.69 1.43
CA ILE A 33 13.87 -27.56 2.05
C ILE A 33 14.58 -26.80 0.94
N TYR A 34 14.34 -25.50 0.90
CA TYR A 34 14.92 -24.56 -0.04
C TYR A 34 15.77 -23.56 0.74
N LYS A 35 17.01 -23.37 0.34
CA LYS A 35 17.91 -22.34 0.90
C LYS A 35 17.57 -20.97 0.34
N LEU A 36 18.00 -19.92 1.04
CA LEU A 36 17.90 -18.54 0.57
C LEU A 36 18.31 -18.42 -0.91
N GLY A 37 17.41 -17.90 -1.74
CA GLY A 37 17.61 -17.68 -3.17
C GLY A 37 17.31 -18.89 -4.06
N GLU A 38 17.10 -20.09 -3.51
CA GLU A 38 16.75 -21.27 -4.30
C GLU A 38 15.34 -21.16 -4.89
N TYR A 39 15.21 -21.61 -6.13
CA TYR A 39 13.94 -21.59 -6.85
C TYR A 39 13.09 -22.80 -6.47
N LEU A 40 11.83 -22.53 -6.15
CA LEU A 40 10.82 -23.56 -5.96
C LEU A 40 10.28 -24.01 -7.31
N PHE A 41 10.06 -23.06 -8.23
CA PHE A 41 9.71 -23.32 -9.62
C PHE A 41 10.06 -22.11 -10.50
N HIS A 42 10.17 -22.35 -11.81
CA HIS A 42 10.42 -21.33 -12.82
C HIS A 42 9.20 -21.11 -13.71
N ALA A 43 9.06 -19.88 -14.24
CA ALA A 43 8.08 -19.62 -15.28
C ALA A 43 8.32 -20.55 -16.48
N GLY A 44 7.25 -21.11 -17.05
CA GLY A 44 7.29 -22.09 -18.14
C GLY A 44 7.45 -23.55 -17.70
N THR A 45 7.72 -23.83 -16.41
CA THR A 45 7.77 -25.22 -15.90
C THR A 45 6.37 -25.77 -15.64
N GLU A 46 6.19 -27.08 -15.77
CA GLU A 46 4.90 -27.74 -15.55
C GLU A 46 4.48 -27.69 -14.08
N ARG A 47 3.20 -27.40 -13.83
CA ARG A 47 2.62 -27.41 -12.47
C ARG A 47 2.32 -28.84 -12.04
N THR A 48 3.27 -29.44 -11.34
CA THR A 48 3.19 -30.85 -10.91
C THR A 48 2.79 -31.02 -9.46
N GLU A 49 2.83 -29.96 -8.65
CA GLU A 49 2.64 -30.04 -7.22
C GLU A 49 2.06 -28.76 -6.62
N LEU A 50 1.35 -28.94 -5.51
CA LEU A 50 0.94 -27.90 -4.59
C LEU A 50 1.93 -27.87 -3.42
N MET A 51 2.45 -26.68 -3.09
CA MET A 51 3.38 -26.51 -1.98
C MET A 51 2.79 -25.63 -0.88
N ILE A 52 2.88 -26.10 0.36
CA ILE A 52 2.46 -25.38 1.57
C ILE A 52 3.72 -24.94 2.31
N ILE A 53 3.81 -23.67 2.68
CA ILE A 53 4.97 -23.11 3.37
C ILE A 53 4.85 -23.49 4.85
N GLN A 54 5.68 -24.43 5.29
CA GLN A 54 5.70 -24.89 6.69
C GLN A 54 6.52 -23.95 7.58
N SER A 55 7.59 -23.36 7.04
CA SER A 55 8.38 -22.33 7.71
C SER A 55 9.18 -21.55 6.67
N GLY A 56 9.45 -20.27 6.91
CA GLY A 56 10.16 -19.40 5.97
C GLY A 56 9.22 -18.56 5.11
N GLU A 57 9.75 -18.02 4.01
CA GLU A 57 9.06 -17.06 3.14
C GLU A 57 9.56 -17.23 1.70
N VAL A 58 8.63 -17.09 0.76
CA VAL A 58 8.91 -17.16 -0.67
C VAL A 58 8.43 -15.91 -1.38
N GLU A 59 9.08 -15.57 -2.48
CA GLU A 59 8.71 -14.49 -3.38
C GLU A 59 8.32 -15.07 -4.74
N ILE A 60 7.15 -14.67 -5.22
CA ILE A 60 6.65 -14.92 -6.58
C ILE A 60 6.97 -13.69 -7.41
N PHE A 61 7.52 -13.86 -8.61
CA PHE A 61 7.92 -12.75 -9.48
C PHE A 61 7.86 -13.11 -10.97
N GLN A 62 7.78 -12.11 -11.84
CA GLN A 62 7.85 -12.24 -13.29
C GLN A 62 9.16 -11.64 -13.82
N GLY A 63 9.57 -12.06 -15.02
CA GLY A 63 10.79 -11.55 -15.68
C GLY A 63 12.04 -12.38 -15.38
N VAL A 64 13.15 -11.98 -16.01
CA VAL A 64 14.44 -12.67 -16.01
C VAL A 64 15.56 -11.64 -15.79
N GLY A 65 16.62 -12.02 -15.08
CA GLY A 65 17.77 -11.13 -14.82
C GLY A 65 17.43 -9.96 -13.90
N GLU A 66 17.85 -8.75 -14.28
CA GLU A 66 17.62 -7.52 -13.49
C GLU A 66 16.21 -6.95 -13.66
N ALA A 67 15.48 -7.36 -14.70
CA ALA A 67 14.09 -6.94 -14.95
C ALA A 67 13.09 -7.86 -14.21
N GLN A 68 13.38 -8.21 -12.96
CA GLN A 68 12.48 -8.99 -12.11
C GLN A 68 11.44 -8.08 -11.49
N LYS A 69 10.16 -8.44 -11.71
CA LYS A 69 9.02 -7.76 -11.12
C LYS A 69 8.40 -8.66 -10.06
N PRO A 70 8.50 -8.34 -8.76
CA PRO A 70 7.79 -9.10 -7.73
C PRO A 70 6.29 -9.11 -8.02
N VAL A 71 5.60 -10.16 -7.61
CA VAL A 71 4.16 -10.38 -7.77
C VAL A 71 3.52 -10.62 -6.41
N ALA A 72 4.16 -11.42 -5.55
CA ALA A 72 3.69 -11.66 -4.20
C ALA A 72 4.83 -12.14 -3.30
N ARG A 73 4.69 -11.94 -1.99
CA ARG A 73 5.50 -12.61 -0.97
C ARG A 73 4.57 -13.37 -0.02
N LEU A 74 4.92 -14.60 0.29
CA LEU A 74 4.08 -15.52 1.04
C LEU A 74 4.90 -16.21 2.12
N GLY A 75 4.42 -16.16 3.36
CA GLY A 75 5.07 -16.76 4.51
C GLY A 75 4.41 -18.07 4.96
N GLU A 76 4.85 -18.58 6.11
CA GLU A 76 4.30 -19.77 6.78
C GLU A 76 2.75 -19.82 6.80
N GLY A 77 2.17 -20.99 6.52
CA GLY A 77 0.72 -21.22 6.45
C GLY A 77 0.09 -20.91 5.10
N ASN A 78 0.77 -20.15 4.23
CA ASN A 78 0.33 -19.94 2.85
C ASN A 78 0.67 -21.14 1.95
N PHE A 79 0.04 -21.19 0.77
CA PHE A 79 0.32 -22.19 -0.25
C PHE A 79 0.46 -21.57 -1.65
N ILE A 80 1.19 -22.27 -2.50
CA ILE A 80 1.48 -21.93 -3.90
C ILE A 80 1.32 -23.18 -4.78
N GLY A 81 1.18 -22.97 -6.09
CA GLY A 81 0.99 -24.08 -7.02
C GLY A 81 -0.45 -24.57 -7.08
N GLU A 82 -1.43 -23.74 -6.70
CA GLU A 82 -2.85 -24.08 -6.71
C GLU A 82 -3.37 -24.48 -8.11
N GLY A 83 -2.67 -24.08 -9.18
CA GLY A 83 -2.94 -24.56 -10.53
C GLY A 83 -2.78 -26.08 -10.71
N ALA A 84 -2.02 -26.76 -9.83
CA ALA A 84 -1.96 -28.23 -9.83
C ALA A 84 -3.32 -28.87 -9.53
N ILE A 85 -4.21 -28.18 -8.79
CA ILE A 85 -5.56 -28.64 -8.45
C ILE A 85 -6.55 -28.40 -9.62
N LEU A 86 -6.41 -27.27 -10.32
CA LEU A 86 -7.35 -26.86 -11.38
C LEU A 86 -6.95 -27.33 -12.79
N GLY A 87 -5.70 -27.80 -12.94
CA GLY A 87 -5.12 -28.33 -14.16
C GLY A 87 -4.42 -27.30 -15.07
N GLY A 88 -3.54 -27.82 -15.95
CA GLY A 88 -3.53 -27.47 -17.38
C GLY A 88 -2.46 -26.54 -17.94
N GLU A 89 -1.88 -25.62 -17.19
CA GLU A 89 -0.91 -24.66 -17.75
C GLU A 89 0.39 -24.59 -16.93
N PRO A 90 1.55 -24.34 -17.59
CA PRO A 90 2.80 -24.08 -16.90
C PRO A 90 2.72 -22.92 -15.89
N HIS A 91 3.70 -22.82 -15.01
CA HIS A 91 3.86 -21.67 -14.13
C HIS A 91 4.02 -20.39 -14.98
N ALA A 92 3.19 -19.38 -14.75
CA ALA A 92 3.32 -18.08 -15.42
C ALA A 92 4.37 -17.17 -14.75
N THR A 93 4.83 -17.56 -13.56
CA THR A 93 5.71 -16.79 -12.68
C THR A 93 6.83 -17.68 -12.16
N ASN A 94 7.90 -17.04 -11.69
CA ASN A 94 8.95 -17.69 -10.91
C ASN A 94 8.59 -17.65 -9.43
N CYS A 95 9.13 -18.58 -8.66
CA CYS A 95 9.08 -18.54 -7.20
C CYS A 95 10.43 -18.93 -6.60
N ARG A 96 10.93 -18.12 -5.66
CA ARG A 96 12.16 -18.41 -4.91
C ARG A 96 11.98 -18.24 -3.41
N ALA A 97 12.78 -18.93 -2.63
CA ALA A 97 12.89 -18.73 -1.20
C ALA A 97 13.64 -17.41 -0.90
N VAL A 98 13.09 -16.56 -0.02
CA VAL A 98 13.75 -15.31 0.42
C VAL A 98 14.37 -15.42 1.82
N VAL A 99 14.17 -16.57 2.47
CA VAL A 99 14.88 -17.07 3.65
C VAL A 99 14.92 -18.61 3.54
N ASP A 100 15.68 -19.29 4.40
CA ASP A 100 15.63 -20.76 4.48
C ASP A 100 14.17 -21.22 4.70
N THR A 101 13.63 -21.93 3.71
CA THR A 101 12.19 -22.21 3.62
C THR A 101 11.94 -23.71 3.54
N ARG A 102 11.08 -24.21 4.43
CA ARG A 102 10.61 -25.59 4.43
C ARG A 102 9.19 -25.61 3.88
N VAL A 103 8.95 -26.46 2.88
CA VAL A 103 7.63 -26.65 2.28
C VAL A 103 7.16 -28.09 2.38
N LEU A 104 5.85 -28.26 2.52
CA LEU A 104 5.16 -29.52 2.38
C LEU A 104 4.61 -29.58 0.94
N SER A 105 5.11 -30.52 0.14
CA SER A 105 4.68 -30.71 -1.25
C SER A 105 3.67 -31.86 -1.36
N LEU A 106 2.58 -31.59 -2.08
CA LEU A 106 1.56 -32.55 -2.46
C LEU A 106 1.50 -32.63 -3.99
N GLU A 107 1.91 -33.77 -4.55
CA GLU A 107 1.92 -33.98 -6.00
C GLU A 107 0.50 -34.06 -6.58
N ARG A 108 0.36 -33.63 -7.83
CA ARG A 108 -0.92 -33.67 -8.56
C ARG A 108 -1.56 -35.04 -8.58
N ARG A 109 -0.77 -36.11 -8.77
CA ARG A 109 -1.28 -37.49 -8.72
C ARG A 109 -1.92 -37.82 -7.38
N ALA A 110 -1.31 -37.38 -6.28
CA ALA A 110 -1.87 -37.56 -4.94
C ALA A 110 -3.16 -36.74 -4.73
N ILE A 111 -3.22 -35.52 -5.29
CA ILE A 111 -4.44 -34.70 -5.28
C ILE A 111 -5.57 -35.43 -6.02
N ASP A 112 -5.30 -35.94 -7.21
CA ASP A 112 -6.29 -36.67 -8.03
C ASP A 112 -6.80 -37.93 -7.32
N GLU A 113 -5.92 -38.67 -6.63
CA GLU A 113 -6.30 -39.82 -5.80
C GLU A 113 -7.20 -39.45 -4.62
N ILE A 114 -6.85 -38.38 -3.89
CA ILE A 114 -7.66 -37.87 -2.78
C ILE A 114 -9.03 -37.46 -3.32
N PHE A 115 -9.05 -36.80 -4.48
CA PHE A 115 -10.28 -36.31 -5.08
C PHE A 115 -11.20 -37.44 -5.55
N GLY A 116 -10.62 -38.54 -6.05
CA GLY A 116 -11.37 -39.74 -6.42
C GLY A 116 -11.94 -40.51 -5.23
N ARG A 117 -11.34 -40.38 -4.03
CA ARG A 117 -11.77 -41.09 -2.82
C ARG A 117 -12.80 -40.33 -1.99
N SER A 118 -12.64 -39.00 -1.85
CA SER A 118 -13.48 -38.18 -0.98
C SER A 118 -14.08 -37.00 -1.75
N PRO A 119 -15.27 -37.17 -2.36
CA PRO A 119 -15.95 -36.07 -3.07
C PRO A 119 -16.22 -34.84 -2.20
N ASP A 120 -16.42 -35.02 -0.89
CA ASP A 120 -16.61 -33.91 0.04
C ASP A 120 -15.30 -33.14 0.29
N ALA A 121 -14.16 -33.84 0.46
CA ALA A 121 -12.85 -33.19 0.53
C ALA A 121 -12.54 -32.43 -0.77
N THR A 122 -12.83 -33.01 -1.93
CA THR A 122 -12.71 -32.36 -3.25
C THR A 122 -13.47 -31.05 -3.29
N ARG A 123 -14.77 -31.08 -2.94
CA ARG A 123 -15.63 -29.89 -2.96
C ARG A 123 -15.10 -28.81 -2.01
N LYS A 124 -14.65 -29.19 -0.82
CA LYS A 124 -14.09 -28.25 0.18
C LYS A 124 -12.79 -27.63 -0.31
N MET A 125 -11.83 -28.44 -0.77
CA MET A 125 -10.55 -27.94 -1.29
C MET A 125 -10.74 -27.05 -2.52
N LEU A 126 -11.57 -27.46 -3.49
CA LEU A 126 -11.88 -26.64 -4.67
C LEU A 126 -12.54 -25.31 -4.29
N SER A 127 -13.47 -25.31 -3.33
CA SER A 127 -14.09 -24.09 -2.83
C SER A 127 -13.07 -23.15 -2.18
N GLN A 128 -12.11 -23.69 -1.42
CA GLN A 128 -11.05 -22.88 -0.82
C GLN A 128 -10.08 -22.32 -1.88
N VAL A 129 -9.69 -23.12 -2.88
CA VAL A 129 -8.88 -22.63 -4.01
C VAL A 129 -9.60 -21.51 -4.74
N ALA A 130 -10.88 -21.70 -5.08
CA ALA A 130 -11.69 -20.68 -5.75
C ALA A 130 -11.75 -19.39 -4.92
N ARG A 131 -11.96 -19.49 -3.59
CA ARG A 131 -11.98 -18.33 -2.69
C ARG A 131 -10.65 -17.59 -2.67
N VAL A 132 -9.54 -18.31 -2.57
CA VAL A 132 -8.18 -17.74 -2.60
C VAL A 132 -7.88 -17.11 -3.95
N MET A 133 -8.30 -17.73 -5.06
CA MET A 133 -8.09 -17.19 -6.40
C MET A 133 -8.93 -15.95 -6.67
N THR A 134 -10.22 -15.93 -6.31
CA THR A 134 -11.07 -14.74 -6.41
C THR A 134 -10.43 -13.59 -5.65
N TYR A 135 -9.95 -13.85 -4.43
CA TYR A 135 -9.22 -12.86 -3.66
C TYR A 135 -7.97 -12.37 -4.41
N ARG A 136 -7.08 -13.27 -4.84
CA ARG A 136 -5.85 -12.90 -5.58
C ARG A 136 -6.16 -12.12 -6.88
N LEU A 137 -7.24 -12.46 -7.58
CA LEU A 137 -7.67 -11.80 -8.82
C LEU A 137 -8.25 -10.40 -8.60
N THR A 138 -9.04 -10.21 -7.54
CA THR A 138 -9.52 -8.88 -7.14
C THR A 138 -8.36 -7.91 -7.00
N TYR A 139 -7.26 -8.37 -6.39
CA TYR A 139 -6.06 -7.53 -6.20
C TYR A 139 -5.06 -7.55 -7.38
N ALA A 140 -5.24 -8.41 -8.37
CA ALA A 140 -4.36 -8.50 -9.56
C ALA A 140 -4.68 -7.44 -10.63
N SER A 141 -5.93 -6.96 -10.69
CA SER A 141 -6.41 -6.01 -11.72
C SER A 141 -5.91 -4.58 -11.53
N TYR A 142 -5.21 -4.33 -10.42
CA TYR A 142 -4.91 -2.99 -9.92
C TYR A 142 -3.57 -2.38 -10.36
N GLY A 143 -2.85 -3.02 -11.30
CA GLY A 143 -1.70 -2.40 -11.95
C GLY A 143 -0.49 -2.22 -11.03
N TYR A 144 0.52 -3.05 -11.21
CA TYR A 144 1.62 -3.18 -10.26
C TYR A 144 2.72 -2.12 -10.44
N LEU A 145 2.80 -1.19 -9.48
CA LEU A 145 4.03 -0.66 -8.87
C LEU A 145 4.06 -1.20 -7.41
N GLY A 146 4.57 -2.42 -7.18
CA GLY A 146 4.91 -2.94 -5.84
C GLY A 146 3.87 -3.76 -5.05
N LEU A 147 2.80 -4.30 -5.66
CA LEU A 147 1.73 -5.01 -4.94
C LEU A 147 2.10 -6.43 -4.46
N ALA A 148 2.73 -6.61 -3.30
CA ALA A 148 2.62 -7.92 -2.65
C ALA A 148 1.16 -8.13 -2.20
N VAL A 149 0.46 -9.10 -2.78
CA VAL A 149 -0.90 -9.52 -2.36
C VAL A 149 -0.97 -9.55 -0.82
N PRO A 150 -1.88 -8.82 -0.14
CA PRO A 150 -2.11 -9.02 1.28
C PRO A 150 -2.54 -10.47 1.45
N ALA A 151 -1.77 -11.28 2.18
CA ALA A 151 -2.13 -12.66 2.42
C ALA A 151 -3.53 -12.70 3.06
N LEU A 152 -4.53 -13.26 2.37
CA LEU A 152 -5.83 -13.52 3.01
C LEU A 152 -6.00 -14.96 3.45
N LEU A 153 -6.55 -15.03 4.66
CA LEU A 153 -7.31 -16.10 5.29
C LEU A 153 -6.55 -17.35 5.70
N GLY A 154 -5.43 -17.69 5.04
CA GLY A 154 -4.76 -18.99 5.19
C GLY A 154 -3.52 -19.10 6.04
N GLY A 155 -2.90 -17.97 6.41
CA GLY A 155 -1.75 -17.97 7.32
C GLY A 155 -2.18 -18.23 8.77
N ARG A 156 -1.20 -18.52 9.64
CA ARG A 156 -1.41 -18.43 11.09
C ARG A 156 -2.10 -17.10 11.41
N GLN A 157 -2.99 -17.09 12.39
CA GLN A 157 -3.64 -15.87 12.87
C GLN A 157 -3.05 -15.48 14.22
N ARG A 158 -3.01 -14.18 14.50
CA ARG A 158 -2.75 -13.64 15.84
C ARG A 158 -4.03 -12.96 16.34
N VAL A 159 -4.30 -13.13 17.63
CA VAL A 159 -5.41 -12.42 18.27
C VAL A 159 -4.92 -11.05 18.68
N GLU A 160 -5.65 -10.01 18.28
CA GLU A 160 -5.45 -8.65 18.78
C GLU A 160 -6.72 -8.17 19.48
N HIS A 161 -6.56 -7.17 20.34
CA HIS A 161 -7.65 -6.58 21.13
C HIS A 161 -7.66 -5.06 20.96
N ASP A 162 -8.83 -4.49 20.74
CA ASP A 162 -9.10 -3.06 20.80
C ASP A 162 -10.34 -2.76 21.66
N LEU A 163 -10.79 -1.51 21.68
CA LEU A 163 -11.97 -1.10 22.45
C LEU A 163 -13.23 -1.90 22.12
N LEU A 164 -13.35 -2.47 20.91
CA LEU A 164 -14.49 -3.24 20.45
C LEU A 164 -14.33 -4.75 20.70
N GLY A 165 -13.27 -5.16 21.39
CA GLY A 165 -12.95 -6.54 21.74
C GLY A 165 -11.92 -7.18 20.82
N GLU A 166 -11.92 -8.51 20.78
CA GLU A 166 -10.89 -9.29 20.08
C GLU A 166 -11.24 -9.57 18.61
N ARG A 167 -10.20 -9.66 17.77
CA ARG A 167 -10.28 -10.16 16.39
C ARG A 167 -9.04 -10.95 16.02
N GLN A 168 -9.21 -11.83 15.04
CA GLN A 168 -8.13 -12.57 14.42
C GLN A 168 -7.53 -11.77 13.26
N VAL A 169 -6.26 -11.43 13.34
CA VAL A 169 -5.49 -10.73 12.30
C VAL A 169 -4.51 -11.74 11.66
N PRO A 170 -4.28 -11.72 10.34
CA PRO A 170 -3.26 -12.57 9.72
C PRO A 170 -1.89 -12.35 10.38
N ALA A 171 -1.19 -13.41 10.80
CA ALA A 171 0.08 -13.30 11.52
C ALA A 171 1.18 -12.65 10.66
N ASP A 172 1.10 -12.82 9.34
CA ASP A 172 1.99 -12.23 8.35
C ASP A 172 1.62 -10.80 7.93
N ALA A 173 0.50 -10.24 8.42
CA ALA A 173 0.18 -8.84 8.24
C ALA A 173 0.96 -7.95 9.22
N TYR A 174 1.42 -6.79 8.75
CA TYR A 174 1.94 -5.73 9.61
C TYR A 174 0.84 -4.81 10.14
N TYR A 175 -0.29 -4.71 9.44
CA TYR A 175 -1.44 -3.98 9.98
C TYR A 175 -2.10 -4.75 11.14
N GLY A 176 -2.85 -4.05 11.97
CA GLY A 176 -3.48 -4.59 13.18
C GLY A 176 -5.01 -4.62 13.10
N ILE A 177 -5.62 -4.77 14.27
CA ILE A 177 -7.06 -4.94 14.42
C ILE A 177 -7.89 -3.74 13.91
N GLN A 178 -7.43 -2.50 14.08
CA GLN A 178 -8.21 -1.34 13.65
C GLN A 178 -8.21 -1.22 12.13
N THR A 179 -7.09 -1.56 11.49
CA THR A 179 -7.04 -1.70 10.04
C THR A 179 -7.96 -2.80 9.53
N LEU A 180 -7.92 -3.98 10.16
CA LEU A 180 -8.79 -5.09 9.79
C LEU A 180 -10.26 -4.68 9.86
N ARG A 181 -10.68 -4.03 10.95
CA ARG A 181 -12.04 -3.50 11.07
C ARG A 181 -12.35 -2.46 10.02
N GLY A 182 -11.38 -1.60 9.67
CA GLY A 182 -11.51 -0.64 8.58
C GLY A 182 -11.81 -1.34 7.23
N VAL A 183 -11.08 -2.40 6.93
CA VAL A 183 -11.31 -3.23 5.73
C VAL A 183 -12.69 -3.90 5.78
N GLU A 184 -13.07 -4.51 6.91
CA GLU A 184 -14.37 -5.19 7.08
C GLU A 184 -15.56 -4.22 6.99
N ASN A 185 -15.40 -2.99 7.49
CA ASN A 185 -16.46 -1.99 7.52
C ASN A 185 -16.63 -1.24 6.20
N PHE A 186 -15.57 -1.14 5.38
CA PHE A 186 -15.51 -0.26 4.21
C PHE A 186 -15.06 -0.99 2.94
N ASP A 187 -15.80 -2.02 2.53
CA ASP A 187 -15.64 -2.67 1.21
C ASP A 187 -16.51 -1.94 0.17
N ILE A 188 -15.99 -0.82 -0.37
CA ILE A 188 -16.77 0.10 -1.21
C ILE A 188 -16.29 0.12 -2.66
N THR A 189 -15.02 0.44 -2.89
CA THR A 189 -14.47 0.63 -4.24
C THR A 189 -13.49 -0.47 -4.64
N GLY A 190 -12.91 -1.15 -3.64
CA GLY A 190 -11.79 -2.05 -3.84
C GLY A 190 -10.47 -1.33 -4.14
N ILE A 191 -10.43 0.01 -4.06
CA ILE A 191 -9.22 0.81 -4.28
C ILE A 191 -8.55 1.06 -2.92
N PRO A 192 -7.57 0.23 -2.50
CA PRO A 192 -6.82 0.46 -1.27
C PRO A 192 -5.92 1.69 -1.34
N LEU A 193 -5.54 2.16 -0.15
CA LEU A 193 -4.52 3.17 0.07
C LEU A 193 -3.18 2.85 -0.60
N ALA A 194 -2.82 1.57 -0.73
CA ALA A 194 -1.65 1.08 -1.48
C ALA A 194 -1.52 1.65 -2.90
N HIS A 195 -2.62 2.06 -3.54
CA HIS A 195 -2.61 2.72 -4.85
C HIS A 195 -1.99 4.12 -4.87
N TYR A 196 -1.85 4.74 -3.71
CA TYR A 196 -1.40 6.13 -3.56
C TYR A 196 -0.06 6.14 -2.80
N PRO A 197 1.05 5.69 -3.42
CA PRO A 197 2.32 5.51 -2.73
C PRO A 197 2.86 6.82 -2.15
N GLN A 198 2.62 7.97 -2.78
CA GLN A 198 3.01 9.27 -2.23
C GLN A 198 2.25 9.61 -0.94
N PHE A 199 1.02 9.13 -0.79
CA PHE A 199 0.25 9.33 0.42
C PHE A 199 0.78 8.46 1.56
N ILE A 200 1.13 7.20 1.27
CA ILE A 200 1.80 6.31 2.24
C ILE A 200 3.15 6.87 2.68
N ARG A 201 3.97 7.36 1.73
CA ARG A 201 5.25 8.02 2.03
C ARG A 201 5.03 9.24 2.92
N ALA A 202 4.05 10.09 2.61
CA ALA A 202 3.74 11.26 3.43
C ALA A 202 3.29 10.88 4.85
N LEU A 203 2.45 9.85 5.02
CA LEU A 203 2.07 9.32 6.35
C LEU A 203 3.31 8.87 7.13
N ALA A 204 4.20 8.09 6.52
CA ALA A 204 5.44 7.65 7.14
C ALA A 204 6.37 8.82 7.49
N MET A 205 6.47 9.85 6.65
CA MET A 205 7.23 11.08 6.96
C MET A 205 6.66 11.82 8.18
N VAL A 206 5.33 11.94 8.28
CA VAL A 206 4.65 12.54 9.44
C VAL A 206 4.95 11.73 10.71
N LYS A 207 4.83 10.40 10.67
CA LYS A 207 5.11 9.54 11.83
C LYS A 207 6.59 9.58 12.23
N LYS A 208 7.51 9.61 11.27
CA LYS A 208 8.95 9.77 11.53
C LYS A 208 9.24 11.11 12.22
N ALA A 209 8.68 12.20 11.70
CA ALA A 209 8.87 13.53 12.28
C ALA A 209 8.31 13.61 13.71
N ALA A 210 7.13 13.04 13.95
CA ALA A 210 6.52 12.98 15.28
C ALA A 210 7.36 12.18 16.27
N ALA A 211 7.90 11.02 15.87
CA ALA A 211 8.78 10.22 16.72
C ALA A 211 10.07 11.00 17.09
N LYS A 212 10.70 11.68 16.13
CA LYS A 212 11.88 12.52 16.38
C LYS A 212 11.58 13.68 17.32
N ALA A 213 10.45 14.37 17.12
CA ALA A 213 10.03 15.49 17.96
C ALA A 213 9.72 15.04 19.40
N ASN A 214 8.94 13.96 19.56
CA ASN A 214 8.63 13.40 20.88
C ASN A 214 9.90 12.92 21.61
N HIS A 215 10.86 12.33 20.90
CA HIS A 215 12.14 11.96 21.49
C HIS A 215 12.92 13.19 22.00
N LYS A 216 13.03 14.24 21.16
CA LYS A 216 13.69 15.50 21.53
C LYS A 216 13.03 16.19 22.74
N LEU A 217 11.72 16.01 22.92
CA LEU A 217 10.98 16.53 24.08
C LEU A 217 11.04 15.63 25.32
N GLY A 218 11.70 14.46 25.22
CA GLY A 218 11.83 13.48 26.29
C GLY A 218 10.58 12.63 26.53
N ASP A 219 9.60 12.65 25.63
CA ASP A 219 8.33 11.90 25.76
C ASP A 219 8.40 10.50 25.11
N LEU A 220 9.43 10.24 24.31
CA LEU A 220 9.67 8.95 23.67
C LEU A 220 11.10 8.47 23.91
N ALA A 221 11.23 7.23 24.40
CA ALA A 221 12.53 6.60 24.62
C ALA A 221 13.32 6.47 23.31
N LYS A 222 14.64 6.61 23.38
CA LYS A 222 15.52 6.71 22.20
C LYS A 222 15.44 5.46 21.33
N ASP A 223 15.49 4.28 21.93
CA ASP A 223 15.40 2.98 21.27
C ASP A 223 14.08 2.81 20.52
N ILE A 224 12.96 3.18 21.14
CA ILE A 224 11.63 3.16 20.50
C ILE A 224 11.57 4.16 19.34
N ALA A 225 12.06 5.39 19.54
CA ALA A 225 12.08 6.43 18.52
C ALA A 225 12.94 6.02 17.30
N ASP A 226 14.11 5.44 17.54
CA ASP A 226 15.01 4.95 16.49
C ASP A 226 14.36 3.80 15.70
N ALA A 227 13.71 2.85 16.37
CA ALA A 227 13.01 1.75 15.71
C ALA A 227 11.83 2.23 14.86
N ILE A 228 11.03 3.19 15.36
CA ILE A 228 9.95 3.82 14.59
C ILE A 228 10.51 4.56 13.37
N CYS A 229 11.62 5.29 13.54
CA CYS A 229 12.26 6.01 12.44
C CYS A 229 12.77 5.05 11.35
N ALA A 230 13.39 3.94 11.74
CA ALA A 230 13.87 2.92 10.81
C ALA A 230 12.71 2.24 10.05
N ALA A 231 11.62 1.90 10.74
CA ALA A 231 10.41 1.40 10.08
C ALA A 231 9.82 2.41 9.08
N CYS A 232 9.78 3.69 9.45
CA CYS A 232 9.32 4.75 8.54
C CYS A 232 10.24 4.90 7.33
N ASP A 233 11.56 4.75 7.49
CA ASP A 233 12.52 4.83 6.39
C ASP A 233 12.32 3.73 5.35
N GLU A 234 12.03 2.50 5.79
CA GLU A 234 11.65 1.42 4.88
C GLU A 234 10.37 1.74 4.09
N ILE A 235 9.35 2.29 4.76
CA ILE A 235 8.09 2.67 4.11
C ILE A 235 8.30 3.85 3.14
N ILE A 236 9.11 4.84 3.51
CA ILE A 236 9.45 5.97 2.63
C ILE A 236 10.19 5.49 1.38
N ALA A 237 11.00 4.43 1.50
CA ALA A 237 11.71 3.77 0.40
C ALA A 237 10.81 2.90 -0.50
N GLY A 238 9.53 2.70 -0.14
CA GLY A 238 8.56 1.92 -0.93
C GLY A 238 8.27 0.53 -0.39
N ASN A 239 8.92 0.10 0.70
CA ASN A 239 8.65 -1.19 1.32
C ASN A 239 7.31 -1.15 2.07
N LEU A 240 6.68 -2.32 2.24
CA LEU A 240 5.46 -2.49 3.03
C LEU A 240 4.25 -1.67 2.57
N HIS A 241 4.28 -1.00 1.40
CA HIS A 241 3.14 -0.25 0.86
C HIS A 241 1.90 -1.15 0.67
N ASN A 242 2.13 -2.44 0.45
CA ASN A 242 1.08 -3.44 0.36
C ASN A 242 0.35 -3.75 1.69
N GLN A 243 0.86 -3.26 2.82
CA GLN A 243 0.23 -3.39 4.14
C GLN A 243 -0.77 -2.26 4.42
N PHE A 244 -0.92 -1.32 3.48
CA PHE A 244 -1.87 -0.21 3.54
C PHE A 244 -3.13 -0.56 2.74
N VAL A 245 -4.02 -1.30 3.40
CA VAL A 245 -5.08 -2.09 2.77
C VAL A 245 -6.47 -1.47 2.85
N VAL A 246 -6.64 -0.38 3.62
CA VAL A 246 -7.93 0.30 3.76
C VAL A 246 -8.38 0.94 2.45
N ASP A 247 -9.69 0.88 2.17
CA ASP A 247 -10.29 1.54 1.00
C ASP A 247 -10.18 3.06 1.11
N MET A 248 -9.93 3.74 0.00
CA MET A 248 -9.86 5.19 -0.04
C MET A 248 -11.19 5.87 0.30
N ILE A 249 -12.32 5.21 0.02
CA ILE A 249 -13.62 5.65 0.51
C ILE A 249 -13.89 4.93 1.82
N GLN A 250 -13.70 5.65 2.92
CA GLN A 250 -13.87 5.14 4.27
C GLN A 250 -14.63 6.15 5.15
N GLY A 251 -15.33 5.64 6.15
CA GLY A 251 -15.88 6.47 7.23
C GLY A 251 -14.80 6.94 8.22
N GLY A 252 -15.18 7.78 9.18
CA GLY A 252 -14.32 8.11 10.32
C GLY A 252 -13.19 9.11 10.05
N ALA A 253 -13.34 9.99 9.05
CA ALA A 253 -12.43 11.11 8.78
C ALA A 253 -10.96 10.72 8.55
N GLY A 254 -10.70 9.54 7.96
CA GLY A 254 -9.34 9.03 7.71
C GLY A 254 -8.72 8.28 8.89
N THR A 255 -9.50 7.98 9.95
CA THR A 255 -8.98 7.28 11.13
C THR A 255 -8.45 5.89 10.80
N SER A 256 -9.14 5.13 9.94
CA SER A 256 -8.64 3.81 9.51
C SER A 256 -7.30 3.94 8.78
N THR A 257 -7.12 4.97 7.95
CA THR A 257 -5.83 5.27 7.30
C THR A 257 -4.73 5.61 8.29
N ASN A 258 -5.00 6.51 9.24
CA ASN A 258 -4.01 6.90 10.26
C ASN A 258 -3.62 5.69 11.13
N MET A 259 -4.60 4.89 11.54
CA MET A 259 -4.36 3.67 12.32
C MET A 259 -3.66 2.58 11.52
N ASN A 260 -3.92 2.45 10.23
CA ASN A 260 -3.16 1.56 9.36
C ASN A 260 -1.68 1.94 9.32
N ALA A 261 -1.35 3.23 9.23
CA ALA A 261 0.04 3.67 9.35
C ALA A 261 0.60 3.34 10.75
N ASN A 262 -0.12 3.66 11.82
CA ASN A 262 0.33 3.43 13.19
C ASN A 262 0.63 1.95 13.47
N GLU A 263 -0.26 1.04 13.06
CA GLU A 263 -0.13 -0.40 13.30
C GLU A 263 1.00 -1.01 12.46
N VAL A 264 1.09 -0.65 11.16
CA VAL A 264 2.16 -1.15 10.29
C VAL A 264 3.54 -0.71 10.81
N ILE A 265 3.67 0.56 11.19
CA ILE A 265 4.91 1.11 11.73
C ILE A 265 5.25 0.49 13.08
N ALA A 266 4.28 0.33 13.99
CA ALA A 266 4.50 -0.29 15.29
C ALA A 266 5.01 -1.73 15.14
N ASN A 267 4.33 -2.54 14.33
CA ASN A 267 4.72 -3.93 14.11
C ASN A 267 6.07 -4.06 13.41
N ARG A 268 6.39 -3.16 12.48
CA ARG A 268 7.72 -3.18 11.86
C ARG A 268 8.81 -2.75 12.84
N ALA A 269 8.54 -1.75 13.68
CA ALA A 269 9.47 -1.33 14.72
C ALA A 269 9.70 -2.43 15.78
N LEU A 270 8.67 -3.20 16.14
CA LEU A 270 8.79 -4.38 17.02
C LEU A 270 9.78 -5.40 16.44
N GLU A 271 9.64 -5.76 15.17
CA GLU A 271 10.56 -6.70 14.53
C GLU A 271 12.00 -6.20 14.47
N ILE A 272 12.20 -4.89 14.24
CA ILE A 272 13.53 -4.26 14.26
C ILE A 272 14.19 -4.42 15.65
N LEU A 273 13.39 -4.41 16.71
CA LEU A 273 13.84 -4.67 18.08
C LEU A 273 13.87 -6.16 18.46
N GLY A 274 13.53 -7.07 17.53
CA GLY A 274 13.52 -8.52 17.76
C GLY A 274 12.26 -9.05 18.46
N HIS A 275 11.19 -8.27 18.53
CA HIS A 275 9.89 -8.66 19.08
C HIS A 275 8.94 -9.20 18.01
N SER A 276 7.95 -9.99 18.45
CA SER A 276 6.90 -10.47 17.55
C SER A 276 5.87 -9.37 17.27
N ARG A 277 5.20 -9.44 16.12
CA ARG A 277 4.08 -8.55 15.80
C ARG A 277 2.94 -8.72 16.79
N GLY A 278 2.31 -7.63 17.19
CA GLY A 278 1.25 -7.59 18.19
C GLY A 278 1.73 -7.49 19.64
N GLU A 279 3.05 -7.52 19.91
CA GLU A 279 3.62 -7.27 21.25
C GLU A 279 3.57 -5.76 21.61
N TYR A 280 2.37 -5.19 21.63
CA TYR A 280 2.13 -3.75 21.78
C TYR A 280 2.46 -3.19 23.18
N ASP A 281 2.80 -4.05 24.15
CA ASP A 281 3.36 -3.63 25.44
C ASP A 281 4.75 -2.97 25.29
N VAL A 282 5.46 -3.25 24.19
CA VAL A 282 6.78 -2.65 23.88
C VAL A 282 6.62 -1.44 22.96
N ILE A 283 6.00 -1.61 21.79
CA ILE A 283 5.69 -0.52 20.86
C ILE A 283 4.19 -0.50 20.55
N HIS A 284 3.47 0.44 21.15
CA HIS A 284 2.03 0.59 20.97
C HIS A 284 1.69 1.54 19.81
N PRO A 285 0.76 1.19 18.90
CA PRO A 285 0.33 2.06 17.79
C PRO A 285 -0.14 3.45 18.26
N ASN A 286 -0.99 3.49 19.29
CA ASN A 286 -1.48 4.77 19.86
C ASN A 286 -0.46 5.48 20.77
N ASN A 287 0.09 4.78 21.77
CA ASN A 287 0.88 5.44 22.82
C ASN A 287 2.30 5.84 22.37
N HIS A 288 2.84 5.22 21.31
CA HIS A 288 4.18 5.52 20.81
C HIS A 288 4.14 6.10 19.40
N VAL A 289 3.55 5.39 18.43
CA VAL A 289 3.56 5.86 17.02
C VAL A 289 2.64 7.07 16.80
N ASN A 290 1.49 7.10 17.47
CA ASN A 290 0.53 8.22 17.43
C ASN A 290 0.67 9.19 18.61
N LEU A 291 1.77 9.14 19.36
CA LEU A 291 2.00 10.03 20.51
C LEU A 291 1.92 11.50 20.08
N ALA A 292 1.20 12.31 20.87
CA ALA A 292 0.93 13.74 20.65
C ALA A 292 0.23 14.08 19.31
N GLN A 293 -0.43 13.11 18.67
CA GLN A 293 -1.13 13.28 17.40
C GLN A 293 -2.60 12.91 17.49
N SER A 294 -3.37 13.41 16.55
CA SER A 294 -4.71 12.95 16.21
C SER A 294 -4.74 12.51 14.75
N THR A 295 -5.79 11.79 14.35
CA THR A 295 -6.09 11.67 12.92
C THR A 295 -6.31 13.06 12.31
N ASN A 296 -6.95 13.98 13.05
CA ASN A 296 -7.42 15.27 12.55
C ASN A 296 -6.30 16.29 12.27
N ASP A 297 -5.05 15.96 12.60
CA ASP A 297 -3.88 16.75 12.23
C ASP A 297 -2.84 15.93 11.44
N ALA A 298 -2.61 14.66 11.78
CA ALA A 298 -1.71 13.80 11.03
C ALA A 298 -2.22 13.48 9.62
N TYR A 299 -3.49 13.12 9.45
CA TYR A 299 -4.09 12.77 8.16
C TYR A 299 -4.13 13.95 7.18
N PRO A 300 -4.68 15.15 7.53
CA PRO A 300 -4.67 16.27 6.62
C PRO A 300 -3.23 16.74 6.31
N THR A 301 -2.32 16.74 7.27
CA THR A 301 -0.90 17.04 7.01
C THR A 301 -0.30 16.09 5.97
N ALA A 302 -0.55 14.78 6.11
CA ALA A 302 -0.05 13.78 5.17
C ALA A 302 -0.65 13.93 3.77
N ILE A 303 -1.95 14.23 3.62
CA ILE A 303 -2.53 14.47 2.28
C ILE A 303 -1.91 15.70 1.62
N ARG A 304 -1.77 16.79 2.38
CA ARG A 304 -1.20 18.05 1.87
C ARG A 304 0.23 17.83 1.39
N LEU A 305 1.02 17.10 2.18
CA LEU A 305 2.37 16.71 1.79
C LEU A 305 2.37 15.78 0.56
N ALA A 306 1.44 14.82 0.48
CA ALA A 306 1.33 13.93 -0.69
C ALA A 306 1.04 14.70 -2.00
N ILE A 307 0.23 15.76 -1.94
CA ILE A 307 0.00 16.64 -3.10
C ILE A 307 1.27 17.41 -3.46
N LEU A 308 1.98 17.96 -2.48
CA LEU A 308 3.27 18.62 -2.68
C LEU A 308 4.29 17.69 -3.35
N LEU A 309 4.34 16.40 -2.96
CA LEU A 309 5.25 15.41 -3.53
C LEU A 309 4.84 14.88 -4.92
N SER A 310 3.58 15.05 -5.33
CA SER A 310 3.04 14.42 -6.55
C SER A 310 2.77 15.38 -7.72
N HIS A 311 2.58 16.68 -7.44
CA HIS A 311 2.17 17.66 -8.45
C HIS A 311 3.16 17.82 -9.62
N GLU A 312 4.45 17.57 -9.39
CA GLU A 312 5.49 17.72 -10.42
C GLU A 312 5.22 16.83 -11.62
N SER A 313 4.70 15.61 -11.41
CA SER A 313 4.37 14.67 -12.50
C SER A 313 3.40 15.27 -13.52
N LEU A 314 2.33 15.90 -13.04
CA LEU A 314 1.35 16.59 -13.87
C LEU A 314 1.97 17.80 -14.57
N THR A 315 2.69 18.65 -13.84
CA THR A 315 3.28 19.85 -14.45
C THR A 315 4.36 19.51 -15.48
N LYS A 316 5.08 18.39 -15.31
CA LYS A 316 6.04 17.88 -16.28
C LYS A 316 5.34 17.40 -17.55
N ALA A 317 4.31 16.58 -17.43
CA ALA A 317 3.53 16.12 -18.58
C ALA A 317 2.92 17.29 -19.38
N LEU A 318 2.37 18.30 -18.69
CA LEU A 318 1.88 19.52 -19.34
C LEU A 318 3.00 20.33 -19.99
N SER A 319 4.20 20.36 -19.39
CA SER A 319 5.36 21.05 -19.96
C SER A 319 5.87 20.37 -21.22
N GLU A 320 5.88 19.04 -21.25
CA GLU A 320 6.21 18.23 -22.44
C GLU A 320 5.20 18.48 -23.55
N LEU A 321 3.90 18.46 -23.24
CA LEU A 321 2.86 18.81 -24.21
C LEU A 321 3.03 20.24 -24.75
N ALA A 322 3.30 21.22 -23.89
CA ALA A 322 3.54 22.60 -24.30
C ALA A 322 4.79 22.71 -25.20
N TYR A 323 5.83 21.92 -24.93
CA TYR A 323 7.03 21.86 -25.77
C TYR A 323 6.70 21.33 -27.17
N GLU A 324 5.97 20.22 -27.28
CA GLU A 324 5.57 19.65 -28.58
C GLU A 324 4.64 20.58 -29.38
N LEU A 325 3.70 21.24 -28.70
CA LEU A 325 2.86 22.29 -29.31
C LEU A 325 3.72 23.44 -29.84
N LYS A 326 4.82 23.78 -29.16
CA LYS A 326 5.76 24.80 -29.66
C LYS A 326 6.49 24.35 -30.92
N GLN A 327 6.95 23.11 -30.98
CA GLN A 327 7.62 22.59 -32.17
C GLN A 327 6.68 22.61 -33.38
N LYS A 328 5.43 22.18 -33.19
CA LYS A 328 4.40 22.24 -34.22
C LYS A 328 4.03 23.67 -34.62
N SER A 329 4.06 24.63 -33.70
CA SER A 329 3.80 26.02 -34.05
C SER A 329 4.87 26.61 -34.97
N VAL A 330 6.14 26.18 -34.82
CA VAL A 330 7.24 26.57 -35.72
C VAL A 330 7.13 25.84 -37.07
N GLU A 331 6.87 24.53 -37.08
CA GLU A 331 6.68 23.75 -38.31
C GLU A 331 5.55 24.30 -39.19
N PHE A 332 4.50 24.84 -38.55
CA PHE A 332 3.32 25.38 -39.23
C PHE A 332 3.33 26.90 -39.41
N SER A 333 4.50 27.56 -39.25
CA SER A 333 4.60 29.02 -39.32
C SER A 333 4.09 29.60 -40.64
N ASP A 334 4.28 28.86 -41.74
CA ASP A 334 4.02 29.32 -43.10
C ASP A 334 2.71 28.76 -43.68
N VAL A 335 1.97 27.96 -42.90
CA VAL A 335 0.70 27.36 -43.33
C VAL A 335 -0.45 28.33 -43.07
N ILE A 336 -0.86 29.07 -44.10
CA ILE A 336 -2.01 29.98 -44.02
C ILE A 336 -3.32 29.18 -44.01
N LYS A 337 -4.21 29.50 -43.06
CA LYS A 337 -5.56 28.92 -42.94
C LYS A 337 -6.61 30.01 -42.69
N MET A 338 -7.88 29.65 -42.92
CA MET A 338 -9.01 30.49 -42.53
C MET A 338 -9.28 30.35 -41.03
N GLY A 339 -9.22 31.45 -40.29
CA GLY A 339 -9.69 31.50 -38.91
C GLY A 339 -11.22 31.37 -38.85
N ARG A 340 -11.73 30.81 -37.75
CA ARG A 340 -13.18 30.68 -37.55
C ARG A 340 -13.63 31.24 -36.22
N THR A 341 -14.67 32.07 -36.26
CA THR A 341 -15.37 32.56 -35.07
C THR A 341 -16.82 32.13 -35.16
N GLN A 342 -17.38 31.55 -34.09
CA GLN A 342 -18.71 30.91 -34.14
C GLN A 342 -18.82 29.83 -35.25
N LEU A 343 -17.71 29.15 -35.56
CA LEU A 343 -17.57 28.18 -36.65
C LEU A 343 -17.79 28.76 -38.07
N GLN A 344 -17.92 30.08 -38.22
CA GLN A 344 -18.01 30.77 -39.51
C GLN A 344 -16.65 31.31 -39.95
N ASP A 345 -16.44 31.45 -41.25
CA ASP A 345 -15.20 32.00 -41.82
C ASP A 345 -14.99 33.46 -41.36
N ALA A 346 -13.77 33.78 -40.95
CA ALA A 346 -13.40 35.10 -40.45
C ALA A 346 -12.28 35.71 -41.31
N VAL A 347 -11.06 35.78 -40.78
CA VAL A 347 -9.88 36.31 -41.47
C VAL A 347 -8.74 35.28 -41.49
N PRO A 348 -7.79 35.39 -42.43
CA PRO A 348 -6.63 34.49 -42.47
C PRO A 348 -5.74 34.59 -41.23
N MET A 349 -5.15 33.46 -40.85
CA MET A 349 -4.10 33.33 -39.84
C MET A 349 -3.15 32.18 -40.24
N THR A 350 -2.04 32.00 -39.55
CA THR A 350 -1.20 30.80 -39.75
C THR A 350 -1.62 29.69 -38.78
N LEU A 351 -1.52 28.44 -39.19
CA LEU A 351 -1.72 27.29 -38.30
C LEU A 351 -0.70 27.32 -37.15
N GLY A 352 0.50 27.86 -37.41
CA GLY A 352 1.49 28.16 -36.38
C GLY A 352 0.97 29.10 -35.28
N GLN A 353 0.27 30.19 -35.62
CA GLN A 353 -0.32 31.09 -34.63
C GLN A 353 -1.32 30.37 -33.70
N GLU A 354 -2.14 29.46 -34.26
CA GLU A 354 -3.13 28.69 -33.50
C GLU A 354 -2.46 27.69 -32.54
N PHE A 355 -1.45 26.95 -33.01
CA PHE A 355 -0.70 26.02 -32.17
C PHE A 355 0.11 26.72 -31.07
N ASP A 356 0.67 27.91 -31.34
CA ASP A 356 1.34 28.68 -30.29
C ASP A 356 0.33 29.16 -29.22
N ALA A 357 -0.91 29.47 -29.61
CA ALA A 357 -1.96 29.80 -28.65
C ALA A 357 -2.31 28.62 -27.73
N PHE A 358 -2.37 27.38 -28.26
CA PHE A 358 -2.54 26.18 -27.43
C PHE A 358 -1.41 26.01 -26.42
N ARG A 359 -0.15 26.24 -26.85
CA ARG A 359 1.00 26.24 -25.94
C ARG A 359 0.87 27.29 -24.84
N VAL A 360 0.48 28.53 -25.17
CA VAL A 360 0.31 29.61 -24.17
C VAL A 360 -0.68 29.16 -23.09
N THR A 361 -1.82 28.63 -23.51
CA THR A 361 -2.84 28.08 -22.61
C THR A 361 -2.27 27.07 -21.62
N MET A 362 -1.49 26.09 -22.10
CA MET A 362 -0.86 25.08 -21.24
C MET A 362 0.13 25.71 -20.24
N LYS A 363 0.96 26.68 -20.68
CA LYS A 363 1.92 27.34 -19.80
C LYS A 363 1.26 28.16 -18.70
N GLU A 364 0.15 28.84 -18.99
CA GLU A 364 -0.63 29.56 -17.98
C GLU A 364 -1.16 28.60 -16.92
N ASP A 365 -1.70 27.46 -17.33
CA ASP A 365 -2.30 26.51 -16.41
C ASP A 365 -1.25 25.77 -15.55
N ILE A 366 -0.05 25.52 -16.07
CA ILE A 366 1.10 25.08 -15.25
C ILE A 366 1.41 26.07 -14.12
N GLN A 367 1.40 27.37 -14.41
CA GLN A 367 1.65 28.39 -13.39
C GLN A 367 0.53 28.42 -12.34
N GLN A 368 -0.73 28.27 -12.76
CA GLN A 368 -1.86 28.20 -11.83
C GLN A 368 -1.79 26.99 -10.91
N ILE A 369 -1.40 25.82 -11.44
CA ILE A 369 -1.16 24.61 -10.63
C ILE A 369 -0.09 24.89 -9.57
N ARG A 370 1.06 25.43 -9.95
CA ARG A 370 2.16 25.73 -9.01
C ARG A 370 1.75 26.69 -7.91
N ASN A 371 0.98 27.73 -8.26
CA ASN A 371 0.47 28.70 -7.28
C ASN A 371 -0.49 28.02 -6.29
N ALA A 372 -1.46 27.24 -6.80
CA ALA A 372 -2.45 26.57 -5.96
C ALA A 372 -1.83 25.50 -5.06
N VAL A 373 -0.83 24.77 -5.54
CA VAL A 373 -0.10 23.75 -4.76
C VAL A 373 0.61 24.38 -3.56
N GLY A 374 1.08 25.63 -3.68
CA GLY A 374 1.70 26.37 -2.58
C GLY A 374 0.80 26.51 -1.35
N LEU A 375 -0.52 26.48 -1.52
CA LEU A 375 -1.48 26.53 -0.41
C LEU A 375 -1.33 25.35 0.55
N PHE A 376 -0.88 24.19 0.05
CA PHE A 376 -0.72 22.98 0.87
C PHE A 376 0.50 23.01 1.81
N LYS A 377 1.38 24.01 1.70
CA LYS A 377 2.52 24.17 2.62
C LYS A 377 2.09 24.50 4.05
N GLU A 378 0.95 25.16 4.22
CA GLU A 378 0.40 25.44 5.54
C GLU A 378 -0.19 24.16 6.14
N ILE A 379 0.18 23.78 7.36
CA ILE A 379 -0.27 22.52 7.98
C ILE A 379 -0.68 22.72 9.44
N ASN A 380 -1.57 21.86 9.93
CA ASN A 380 -2.10 21.94 11.30
C ASN A 380 -1.45 20.93 12.26
N LEU A 381 -0.28 20.35 11.94
CA LEU A 381 0.33 19.32 12.78
C LEU A 381 0.64 19.83 14.19
N GLY A 382 0.08 19.15 15.21
CA GLY A 382 0.06 19.61 16.60
C GLY A 382 -1.28 20.23 17.01
N ALA A 383 -2.25 20.36 16.11
CA ALA A 383 -3.64 20.72 16.41
C ALA A 383 -4.34 19.68 17.28
N THR A 384 -3.93 18.41 17.21
CA THR A 384 -4.55 17.27 17.88
C THR A 384 -6.02 17.11 17.49
N ALA A 385 -6.92 16.86 18.45
CA ALA A 385 -8.30 16.46 18.17
C ALA A 385 -9.11 17.55 17.44
N ILE A 386 -9.04 18.80 17.89
CA ILE A 386 -9.93 19.89 17.44
C ILE A 386 -9.20 21.24 17.26
N GLY A 387 -7.87 21.24 17.22
CA GLY A 387 -7.06 22.45 17.05
C GLY A 387 -6.60 23.14 18.33
N THR A 388 -6.97 22.64 19.50
CA THR A 388 -6.53 23.22 20.79
C THR A 388 -5.12 22.81 21.20
N GLY A 389 -4.54 21.79 20.55
CA GLY A 389 -3.26 21.22 20.96
C GLY A 389 -3.31 20.39 22.25
N ILE A 390 -4.49 19.97 22.70
CA ILE A 390 -4.63 19.15 23.92
C ILE A 390 -3.84 17.84 23.79
N ASN A 391 -3.13 17.46 24.85
CA ASN A 391 -2.20 16.32 24.90
C ASN A 391 -0.91 16.47 24.07
N ALA A 392 -0.62 17.67 23.54
CA ALA A 392 0.69 18.02 23.01
C ALA A 392 1.37 19.08 23.89
N LYS A 393 2.69 19.00 24.06
CA LYS A 393 3.46 20.07 24.71
C LYS A 393 3.44 21.32 23.85
N THR A 394 3.58 22.50 24.46
CA THR A 394 3.54 23.80 23.76
C THR A 394 4.59 23.88 22.64
N GLU A 395 5.76 23.27 22.84
CA GLU A 395 6.87 23.25 21.89
C GLU A 395 6.67 22.23 20.75
N TYR A 396 5.78 21.25 20.92
CA TYR A 396 5.62 20.09 20.03
C TYR A 396 5.36 20.50 18.57
N SER A 397 4.39 21.39 18.35
CA SER A 397 4.00 21.79 16.98
C SER A 397 5.18 22.42 16.21
N SER A 398 5.92 23.33 16.85
CA SER A 398 7.09 23.96 16.22
C SER A 398 8.16 22.93 15.85
N LEU A 399 8.42 21.98 16.76
CA LEU A 399 9.48 20.99 16.60
C LEU A 399 9.11 19.93 15.56
N VAL A 400 7.87 19.42 15.58
CA VAL A 400 7.43 18.40 14.63
C VAL A 400 7.36 18.92 13.20
N ILE A 401 7.01 20.20 13.02
CA ILE A 401 7.01 20.85 11.70
C ILE A 401 8.45 21.01 11.19
N GLU A 402 9.38 21.42 12.05
CA GLU A 402 10.82 21.48 11.70
C GLU A 402 11.34 20.10 11.27
N GLU A 403 11.03 19.06 12.06
CA GLU A 403 11.41 17.68 11.75
C GLU A 403 10.78 17.19 10.44
N LEU A 404 9.51 17.50 10.19
CA LEU A 404 8.82 17.11 8.97
C LEU A 404 9.42 17.79 7.74
N ALA A 405 9.80 19.08 7.85
CA ALA A 405 10.47 19.78 6.78
C ALA A 405 11.84 19.14 6.45
N GLN A 406 12.61 18.74 7.48
CA GLN A 406 13.88 18.04 7.29
C GLN A 406 13.69 16.65 6.65
N VAL A 407 12.70 15.88 7.11
CA VAL A 407 12.43 14.51 6.62
C VAL A 407 11.91 14.53 5.18
N SER A 408 11.02 15.47 4.85
CA SER A 408 10.39 15.54 3.53
C SER A 408 11.18 16.31 2.49
N GLY A 409 12.09 17.19 2.91
CA GLY A 409 12.75 18.16 2.03
C GLY A 409 11.82 19.27 1.54
N VAL A 410 10.63 19.40 2.13
CA VAL A 410 9.61 20.39 1.76
C VAL A 410 9.49 21.43 2.87
N GLU A 411 9.55 22.70 2.50
CA GLU A 411 9.27 23.80 3.42
C GLU A 411 7.78 23.82 3.77
N LEU A 412 7.48 23.63 5.05
CA LEU A 412 6.14 23.63 5.62
C LEU A 412 6.01 24.73 6.65
N VAL A 413 4.83 25.33 6.75
CA VAL A 413 4.55 26.43 7.67
C VAL A 413 3.39 26.06 8.60
N PRO A 414 3.44 26.44 9.88
CA PRO A 414 2.31 26.22 10.79
C PRO A 414 1.11 27.07 10.36
N ALA A 415 -0.09 26.49 10.45
CA ALA A 415 -1.31 27.26 10.29
C ALA A 415 -1.43 28.35 11.37
N VAL A 416 -1.95 29.51 10.97
CA VAL A 416 -2.09 30.68 11.86
C VAL A 416 -3.05 30.37 13.02
N ASN A 417 -4.09 29.57 12.75
CA ASN A 417 -5.04 29.12 13.75
C ASN A 417 -5.37 27.63 13.56
N LEU A 418 -4.92 26.80 14.50
CA LEU A 418 -5.09 25.35 14.44
C LEU A 418 -6.55 24.89 14.54
N VAL A 419 -7.43 25.66 15.22
CA VAL A 419 -8.87 25.35 15.31
C VAL A 419 -9.54 25.53 13.96
N GLU A 420 -9.22 26.62 13.26
CA GLU A 420 -9.72 26.88 11.91
C GLU A 420 -9.18 25.83 10.92
N ALA A 421 -7.86 25.63 10.91
CA ALA A 421 -7.19 24.73 9.97
C ALA A 421 -7.61 23.26 10.09
N THR A 422 -8.11 22.84 11.26
CA THR A 422 -8.63 21.47 11.47
C THR A 422 -9.95 21.22 10.72
N SER A 423 -10.70 22.28 10.40
CA SER A 423 -11.95 22.20 9.64
C SER A 423 -11.82 22.69 8.19
N ASP A 424 -10.75 23.41 7.85
CA ASP A 424 -10.61 24.05 6.55
C ASP A 424 -10.20 23.09 5.43
N MET A 425 -11.05 23.02 4.40
CA MET A 425 -10.80 22.27 3.17
C MET A 425 -10.63 23.19 1.94
N GLY A 426 -10.49 24.51 2.15
CA GLY A 426 -10.46 25.53 1.10
C GLY A 426 -9.33 25.32 0.09
N ALA A 427 -8.13 24.95 0.56
CA ALA A 427 -7.00 24.65 -0.33
C ALA A 427 -7.32 23.52 -1.32
N PHE A 428 -8.01 22.46 -0.88
CA PHE A 428 -8.41 21.34 -1.74
C PHE A 428 -9.46 21.76 -2.77
N VAL A 429 -10.43 22.58 -2.37
CA VAL A 429 -11.47 23.12 -3.27
C VAL A 429 -10.84 23.97 -4.37
N LEU A 430 -9.93 24.88 -4.00
CA LEU A 430 -9.22 25.75 -4.96
C LEU A 430 -8.36 24.93 -5.92
N PHE A 431 -7.58 23.98 -5.40
CA PHE A 431 -6.75 23.11 -6.24
C PHE A 431 -7.58 22.28 -7.22
N SER A 432 -8.67 21.65 -6.75
CA SER A 432 -9.60 20.93 -7.62
C SER A 432 -10.23 21.84 -8.68
N GLY A 433 -10.54 23.09 -8.34
CA GLY A 433 -10.99 24.11 -9.29
C GLY A 433 -9.95 24.42 -10.38
N VAL A 434 -8.67 24.50 -10.03
CA VAL A 434 -7.57 24.66 -10.99
C VAL A 434 -7.44 23.43 -11.88
N LEU A 435 -7.51 22.22 -11.33
CA LEU A 435 -7.50 20.99 -12.13
C LEU A 435 -8.67 20.92 -13.12
N LYS A 436 -9.88 21.33 -12.68
CA LYS A 436 -11.05 21.44 -13.56
C LYS A 436 -10.83 22.45 -14.69
N ARG A 437 -10.21 23.60 -14.39
CA ARG A 437 -9.85 24.59 -15.41
C ARG A 437 -8.90 24.00 -16.44
N VAL A 438 -7.88 23.25 -16.00
CA VAL A 438 -6.93 22.57 -16.91
C VAL A 438 -7.66 21.59 -17.82
N ALA A 439 -8.62 20.83 -17.29
CA ALA A 439 -9.36 19.82 -18.06
C ALA A 439 -10.35 20.38 -19.11
N VAL A 440 -10.79 21.65 -18.98
CA VAL A 440 -11.73 22.27 -19.93
C VAL A 440 -11.05 22.69 -21.23
N LYS A 441 -9.75 22.95 -21.18
CA LYS A 441 -8.96 23.43 -22.31
C LYS A 441 -8.16 22.28 -22.91
#